data_AF-A0A662D2M1-F1
#
_entry.id   AF-A0A662D2M1-F1
#
_cell.length_a   1.000
_cell.length_b   1.000
_cell.length_c   1.000
_cell.angle_alpha   90.00
_cell.angle_beta   90.00
_cell.angle_gamma   90.00
#
_symmetry.space_group_name_H-M   'P 1'
#
loop_
_entity.id
_entity.type
_entity.pdbx_description
1 polymer ?
#
loop_
_entity_poly.entity_id
_entity_poly.type
_entity_poly.pdbx_seq_one_letter_code
_entity_poly.pdbx_strand_id
1 'polypeptide(L)' 'RQYNIKEFIGKSRSPSCGCGLIYDGSFSGKLIRGDGVTSALFKRNGIKVIDEEDWWIQEVENG' A
#
# COMPACT_ATOMS: atom_id res chain seq x y z
N ARG A 1 -11.50 -6.58 15.88
CA ARG A 1 -10.77 -5.32 15.62
C ARG A 1 -10.27 -4.78 16.95
N GLN A 2 -8.97 -4.88 17.25
CA GLN A 2 -8.42 -4.53 18.58
C GLN A 2 -8.19 -3.01 18.75
N TYR A 3 -7.73 -2.32 17.70
CA TYR A 3 -7.29 -0.91 17.76
C TYR A 3 -8.14 0.05 16.92
N ASN A 4 -9.26 -0.40 16.34
CA ASN A 4 -10.14 0.39 15.47
C ASN A 4 -9.44 1.16 14.31
N ILE A 5 -8.32 0.64 13.81
CA ILE A 5 -7.57 1.22 12.69
C ILE A 5 -8.46 1.33 11.44
N LYS A 6 -8.37 2.48 10.75
CA LYS A 6 -9.12 2.79 9.52
C LYS A 6 -8.25 3.02 8.30
N GLU A 7 -7.00 3.39 8.52
CA GLU A 7 -6.05 3.69 7.45
C GLU A 7 -4.74 2.90 7.66
N PHE A 8 -4.11 2.51 6.56
CA PHE A 8 -2.82 1.82 6.53
C PHE A 8 -1.96 2.47 5.46
N ILE A 9 -0.78 2.97 5.84
CA ILE A 9 0.22 3.51 4.91
C ILE A 9 1.22 2.39 4.63
N GLY A 10 1.35 2.03 3.36
CA GLY A 10 2.15 0.90 2.90
C GLY A 10 3.41 1.35 2.16
N LYS A 11 4.52 0.61 2.36
CA LYS A 11 5.75 0.79 1.58
C LYS A 11 5.48 0.53 0.10
N SER A 12 5.73 1.53 -0.75
CA SER A 12 5.47 1.47 -2.19
C SER A 12 6.15 0.26 -2.83
N ARG A 13 5.44 -0.36 -3.79
CA ARG A 13 5.93 -1.47 -4.63
C ARG A 13 6.22 -2.77 -3.88
N SER A 14 6.05 -2.82 -2.56
CA SER A 14 6.24 -4.04 -1.76
C SER A 14 5.24 -5.13 -2.15
N PRO A 15 5.66 -6.39 -2.39
CA PRO A 15 4.76 -7.53 -2.61
C PRO A 15 3.79 -7.81 -1.45
N SER A 16 4.03 -7.21 -0.27
CA SER A 16 3.13 -7.31 0.88
C SER A 16 2.30 -6.04 1.07
N CYS A 17 2.95 -4.87 1.07
CA CYS A 17 2.35 -3.61 1.53
C CYS A 17 2.05 -2.61 0.41
N GLY A 18 2.54 -2.82 -0.81
CA GLY A 18 2.27 -1.93 -1.93
C GLY A 18 0.81 -1.99 -2.36
N CYS A 19 0.29 -0.90 -2.92
CA CYS A 19 -1.03 -0.86 -3.52
C CYS A 19 -0.98 -0.30 -4.95
N GLY A 20 -1.72 -0.91 -5.87
CA GLY A 20 -1.74 -0.52 -7.29
C GLY A 20 -0.55 -1.03 -8.11
N LEU A 21 0.68 -0.94 -7.59
CA LEU A 21 1.89 -1.46 -8.20
C LEU A 21 2.73 -2.25 -7.18
N ILE A 22 3.24 -3.43 -7.57
CA ILE A 22 4.13 -4.27 -6.76
C ILE A 22 5.23 -4.91 -7.61
N TYR A 23 6.36 -5.27 -6.99
CA TYR A 23 7.34 -6.15 -7.62
C TYR A 23 6.74 -7.53 -7.89
N ASP A 24 7.08 -8.12 -9.03
CA ASP A 24 6.55 -9.42 -9.48
C ASP A 24 7.13 -10.65 -8.76
N GLY A 25 8.09 -10.45 -7.86
CA GLY A 25 8.73 -11.52 -7.10
C GLY A 25 9.78 -12.32 -7.86
N SER A 26 10.05 -12.00 -9.13
CA SER A 26 11.06 -12.69 -9.94
C SER A 26 12.49 -12.16 -9.72
N PHE A 27 12.67 -11.19 -8.82
CA PHE A 27 13.92 -10.45 -8.61
C PHE A 27 14.46 -9.71 -9.86
N SER A 28 13.61 -9.48 -10.86
CA SER A 28 13.96 -8.73 -12.08
C SER A 28 13.83 -7.21 -11.92
N GLY A 29 13.28 -6.74 -10.79
CA GLY A 29 12.90 -5.34 -10.60
C GLY A 29 11.63 -4.94 -11.36
N LYS A 30 10.99 -5.88 -12.07
CA LYS A 30 9.76 -5.63 -12.82
C LYS A 30 8.59 -5.34 -11.87
N LEU A 31 7.85 -4.29 -12.22
CA LEU A 31 6.60 -3.93 -11.57
C LEU A 31 5.41 -4.52 -12.34
N ILE A 32 4.40 -4.93 -11.59
CA ILE A 32 3.11 -5.37 -12.10
C ILE A 32 2.00 -4.60 -11.39
N ARG A 33 0.85 -4.44 -12.08
CA ARG A 33 -0.36 -3.91 -11.45
C ARG A 33 -0.90 -4.94 -10.47
N GLY A 34 -1.14 -4.51 -9.24
CA GLY A 34 -1.63 -5.38 -8.18
C GLY A 34 -1.46 -4.77 -6.81
N ASP A 35 -2.08 -5.40 -5.83
CA ASP A 35 -1.91 -5.08 -4.42
C ASP A 35 -1.09 -6.17 -3.75
N GLY A 36 -0.21 -5.77 -2.83
CA GLY A 36 0.49 -6.72 -1.98
C GLY A 36 -0.48 -7.46 -1.06
N VAL A 37 -0.07 -8.62 -0.54
CA VAL A 37 -0.97 -9.52 0.21
C VAL A 37 -1.63 -8.85 1.42
N THR A 38 -0.91 -7.98 2.13
CA THR A 38 -1.43 -7.24 3.29
C THR A 38 -2.40 -6.15 2.84
N SER A 39 -2.04 -5.39 1.80
CA SER A 39 -2.89 -4.34 1.23
C SER A 39 -4.21 -4.89 0.69
N ALA A 40 -4.17 -6.02 -0.01
CA ALA A 40 -5.36 -6.71 -0.49
C ALA A 40 -6.27 -7.15 0.67
N LEU A 41 -5.70 -7.70 1.74
CA LEU A 41 -6.46 -8.10 2.94
C LEU A 41 -7.13 -6.88 3.60
N PHE A 42 -6.40 -5.79 3.77
CA PHE A 42 -6.93 -4.56 4.38
C PHE A 42 -8.03 -3.91 3.54
N LYS A 43 -7.83 -3.81 2.22
CA LYS A 43 -8.87 -3.33 1.29
C LYS A 43 -10.14 -4.17 1.39
N ARG A 44 -10.03 -5.51 1.39
CA ARG A 44 -11.17 -6.43 1.56
C ARG A 44 -11.91 -6.26 2.89
N ASN A 45 -11.23 -5.75 3.93
CA ASN A 45 -11.79 -5.51 5.26
C ASN A 45 -12.21 -4.04 5.50
N GLY A 46 -12.26 -3.23 4.44
CA GLY A 46 -12.70 -1.83 4.50
C GLY A 46 -11.72 -0.89 5.21
N ILE A 47 -10.43 -1.24 5.23
CA ILE A 47 -9.35 -0.34 5.67
C ILE A 47 -8.83 0.39 4.43
N LYS A 48 -8.74 1.72 4.52
CA LYS A 48 -8.16 2.55 3.46
C LYS A 48 -6.65 2.30 3.42
N VAL A 49 -6.15 1.89 2.27
CA VAL A 49 -4.72 1.68 2.03
C VAL A 49 -4.19 2.84 1.22
N ILE A 50 -3.08 3.43 1.67
CA ILE A 50 -2.44 4.60 1.08
C ILE A 50 -0.99 4.20 0.75
N ASP A 51 -0.52 4.54 -0.44
CA ASP A 51 0.88 4.38 -0.81
C ASP A 51 1.71 5.45 -0.09
N GLU A 52 2.90 5.13 0.42
CA GLU A 52 3.73 6.12 1.14
C GLU A 52 4.18 7.30 0.25
N GLU A 53 4.33 7.10 -1.07
CA GLU A 53 4.68 8.18 -2.00
C GLU A 53 3.49 9.17 -2.11
N ASP A 54 2.26 8.67 -2.19
CA ASP A 54 1.04 9.49 -2.21
C ASP A 54 0.77 10.18 -0.86
N TRP A 55 1.08 9.49 0.24
CA TRP A 55 0.90 10.04 1.59
C TRP A 55 1.87 11.20 1.85
N TRP A 56 3.14 11.06 1.44
CA TRP A 56 4.13 12.12 1.57
C TRP A 56 3.73 13.39 0.82
N ILE A 57 3.15 13.27 -0.38
CA ILE A 57 2.65 14.41 -1.15
C ILE A 57 1.54 15.13 -0.40
N GLN A 58 0.57 14.39 0.14
CA GLN A 58 -0.54 14.98 0.92
C GLN A 58 -0.04 15.71 2.16
N GLU A 59 0.96 15.17 2.87
CA GLU A 59 1.51 15.81 4.07
C GLU A 59 2.21 17.13 3.74
N VAL A 60 2.94 17.20 2.62
CA VAL A 60 3.61 18.43 2.17
C VAL A 60 2.61 19.48 1.68
N GLU A 61 1.54 19.08 0.99
CA GLU A 61 0.50 19.98 0.49
C GLU A 61 -0.43 20.52 1.59
N ASN A 62 -0.54 19.82 2.72
CA ASN A 62 -1.33 20.24 3.88
C ASN A 62 -0.55 21.14 4.86
N GLY A 63 0.71 21.48 4.55
CA GLY A 63 1.60 22.36 5.32
C GLY A 63 1.50 23.83 4.93
#